data_AF-A0A962UN45-F1
#
_entry.id   AF-A0A962UN45-F1
#
_cell.length_a   1.000
_cell.length_b   1.000
_cell.length_c   1.000
_cell.angle_alpha   90.00
_cell.angle_beta   90.00
_cell.angle_gamma   90.00
#
_symmetry.space_group_name_H-M   'P 1'
#
loop_
_entity.id
_entity.type
_entity.pdbx_description
1 polymer ?
#
loop_
_entity_poly.entity_id
_entity_poly.type
_entity_poly.pdbx_seq_one_letter_code
_entity_poly.pdbx_strand_id
1 'polypeptide(L)'
;MEFSGELFPTPWLWCSVALYGWFMTRALRWANWRRLADADQLNVFLGTAVCVLLLWTLRTEIQPGFSWHLSTMVTLTLMFGWSLAVIAGSIALLAATLFGLNDWSGLAPTALVFIMLPAALTQVLLGLARAYLPKHYFVYVFVNAFFAGGVVTVLVALTASGLLLAAGAFALPRLIDNYLLFLP
;
A
#
# COMPACT_ATOMS: atom_id res chain seq x y z
N MET A 1 5.78 4.32 -1.36
CA MET A 1 6.46 4.07 -2.63
C MET A 1 5.44 4.21 -3.75
N GLU A 2 5.91 4.58 -4.94
CA GLU A 2 5.06 4.81 -6.10
C GLU A 2 5.83 4.47 -7.38
N PHE A 3 5.12 3.99 -8.39
CA PHE A 3 5.63 3.80 -9.73
C PHE A 3 5.04 4.83 -10.70
N SER A 4 5.87 5.33 -11.60
CA SER A 4 5.47 5.86 -12.89
C SER A 4 5.06 4.70 -13.81
N GLY A 5 4.03 4.89 -14.63
CA GLY A 5 3.61 3.86 -15.56
C GLY A 5 4.55 3.69 -16.76
N GLU A 6 5.44 4.65 -17.02
CA GLU A 6 6.51 4.53 -18.02
C GLU A 6 7.48 3.36 -17.74
N LEU A 7 7.53 2.91 -16.48
CA LEU A 7 8.34 1.76 -16.07
C LEU A 7 7.77 0.41 -16.54
N PHE A 8 6.53 0.38 -17.05
CA PHE A 8 5.85 -0.86 -17.36
C PHE A 8 5.39 -0.91 -18.82
N PRO A 9 5.51 -2.07 -19.50
CA PRO A 9 4.90 -2.27 -20.81
C PRO A 9 3.39 -2.05 -20.78
N THR A 10 2.81 -1.52 -21.86
CA THR A 10 1.36 -1.22 -21.96
C THR A 10 0.45 -2.39 -21.56
N PRO A 11 0.72 -3.66 -21.93
CA PRO A 11 -0.11 -4.78 -21.49
C PRO A 11 -0.15 -4.95 -19.96
N TRP A 12 0.95 -4.68 -19.26
CA TRP A 12 1.02 -4.75 -17.81
C TRP A 12 0.15 -3.70 -17.15
N LEU A 13 0.14 -2.48 -17.71
CA LEU A 13 -0.72 -1.40 -17.23
C LEU A 13 -2.19 -1.79 -17.33
N TRP A 14 -2.64 -2.33 -18.47
CA TRP A 14 -4.03 -2.80 -18.61
C TRP A 14 -4.38 -3.93 -17.65
N CYS A 15 -3.50 -4.90 -17.47
CA CYS A 15 -3.67 -5.97 -16.48
C CYS A 15 -3.76 -5.39 -15.05
N SER A 16 -2.92 -4.40 -14.72
CA SER A 16 -2.91 -3.75 -13.42
C SER A 16 -4.22 -2.99 -13.16
N VAL A 17 -4.77 -2.29 -14.16
CA VAL A 17 -6.07 -1.60 -14.06
C VAL A 17 -7.20 -2.60 -13.83
N ALA A 18 -7.22 -3.71 -14.57
CA ALA A 18 -8.23 -4.75 -14.41
C ALA A 18 -8.19 -5.38 -13.01
N LEU A 19 -7.00 -5.74 -12.52
CA LEU A 19 -6.79 -6.29 -11.18
C LEU A 19 -7.14 -5.27 -10.09
N TYR A 20 -6.70 -4.02 -10.25
CA TYR A 20 -7.01 -2.94 -9.31
C TYR A 20 -8.53 -2.73 -9.22
N GLY A 21 -9.22 -2.63 -10.35
CA GLY A 21 -10.69 -2.51 -10.39
C GLY A 21 -11.39 -3.69 -9.72
N TRP A 22 -10.91 -4.91 -9.93
CA TRP A 22 -11.46 -6.10 -9.28
C TRP A 22 -11.30 -6.09 -7.75
N PHE A 23 -10.12 -5.76 -7.24
CA PHE A 23 -9.90 -5.67 -5.79
C PHE A 23 -10.63 -4.47 -5.18
N MET A 24 -10.66 -3.33 -5.87
CA MET A 24 -11.35 -2.13 -5.42
C MET A 24 -12.86 -2.35 -5.32
N THR A 25 -13.47 -3.02 -6.32
CA THR A 25 -14.89 -3.38 -6.25
C THR A 25 -15.19 -4.33 -5.08
N ARG A 26 -14.29 -5.27 -4.77
CA ARG A 26 -14.42 -6.13 -3.56
C ARG A 26 -14.27 -5.32 -2.27
N ALA A 27 -13.30 -4.42 -2.20
CA ALA A 27 -13.11 -3.54 -1.05
C ALA A 27 -14.36 -2.68 -0.80
N LEU A 28 -14.92 -2.07 -1.85
CA LEU A 28 -16.15 -1.29 -1.76
C LEU A 28 -17.35 -2.14 -1.34
N ARG A 29 -17.49 -3.37 -1.84
CA ARG A 29 -18.61 -4.26 -1.48
C ARG A 29 -18.54 -4.78 -0.04
N TRP A 30 -17.33 -5.03 0.47
CA TRP A 30 -17.13 -5.59 1.82
C TRP A 30 -16.80 -4.54 2.88
N ALA A 31 -16.68 -3.27 2.50
CA ALA A 31 -16.46 -2.19 3.46
C ALA A 31 -17.63 -2.10 4.45
N ASN A 32 -17.30 -1.94 5.73
CA ASN A 32 -18.30 -1.74 6.76
C ASN A 32 -18.81 -0.29 6.73
N TRP A 33 -19.62 0.06 5.72
CA TRP A 33 -20.16 1.41 5.53
C TRP A 33 -20.97 1.90 6.73
N ARG A 34 -21.58 0.99 7.50
CA ARG A 34 -22.29 1.33 8.74
C ARG A 34 -21.37 1.98 9.76
N ARG A 35 -20.09 1.59 9.82
CA ARG A 35 -19.10 2.24 10.69
C ARG A 35 -18.91 3.71 10.34
N LEU A 36 -18.99 4.07 9.06
CA LEU A 36 -18.82 5.45 8.59
C LEU A 36 -20.12 6.27 8.62
N ALA A 37 -21.25 5.67 9.02
CA ALA A 37 -22.48 6.41 9.29
C ALA A 37 -22.40 7.19 10.61
N ASP A 38 -21.49 6.78 11.50
CA ASP A 38 -21.12 7.52 12.71
C ASP A 38 -20.17 8.67 12.34
N ALA A 39 -20.53 9.90 12.74
CA ALA A 39 -19.80 11.10 12.34
C ALA A 39 -18.36 11.14 12.89
N ASP A 40 -18.14 10.63 14.11
CA ASP A 40 -16.81 10.62 14.72
C ASP A 40 -15.90 9.64 13.99
N GLN A 41 -16.40 8.45 13.68
CA GLN A 41 -15.66 7.47 12.87
C GLN A 41 -15.38 7.98 11.45
N LEU A 42 -16.31 8.68 10.83
CA LEU A 42 -16.12 9.30 9.52
C LEU A 42 -15.03 10.38 9.56
N ASN A 43 -15.08 11.27 10.55
CA ASN A 43 -14.08 12.33 10.73
C ASN A 43 -12.68 11.75 10.95
N VAL A 44 -12.55 10.70 11.77
CA VAL A 44 -11.28 10.00 11.99
C VAL A 44 -10.80 9.34 10.69
N PHE A 45 -11.69 8.71 9.92
CA PHE A 45 -11.35 8.08 8.65
C PHE A 45 -10.84 9.10 7.63
N LEU A 46 -11.58 10.18 7.41
CA LEU A 46 -11.22 11.25 6.48
C LEU A 46 -9.95 11.99 6.93
N GLY A 47 -9.84 12.30 8.22
CA GLY A 47 -8.64 12.90 8.79
C GLY A 47 -7.42 12.00 8.61
N THR A 48 -7.57 10.69 8.77
CA THR A 48 -6.47 9.74 8.51
C THR A 48 -6.10 9.72 7.02
N ALA A 49 -7.06 9.73 6.10
CA ALA A 49 -6.78 9.79 4.66
C ALA A 49 -5.99 11.06 4.28
N VAL A 50 -6.34 12.21 4.87
CA VAL A 50 -5.60 13.47 4.70
C VAL A 50 -4.19 13.37 5.29
N CYS A 51 -4.03 12.83 6.50
CA CYS A 51 -2.70 12.62 7.08
C CYS A 51 -1.83 11.71 6.21
N VAL A 52 -2.41 10.66 5.63
CA VAL A 52 -1.69 9.76 4.71
C VAL A 52 -1.26 10.49 3.44
N LEU A 53 -2.14 11.30 2.84
CA LEU A 53 -1.78 12.16 1.71
C LEU A 53 -0.59 13.06 2.06
N LEU A 54 -0.63 13.76 3.20
CA LEU A 54 0.46 14.62 3.66
C LEU A 54 1.75 13.84 3.88
N LEU A 55 1.69 12.68 4.54
CA LEU A 55 2.86 11.83 4.74
C LEU A 55 3.45 11.34 3.41
N TRP A 56 2.64 11.13 2.39
CA TRP A 56 3.11 10.70 1.07
C TRP A 56 3.71 11.84 0.24
N THR A 57 3.50 13.11 0.62
CA THR A 57 4.27 14.22 0.07
C THR A 57 5.72 14.23 0.55
N LEU A 58 6.01 13.60 1.70
CA LEU A 58 7.36 13.39 2.21
C LEU A 58 7.99 12.20 1.48
N ARG A 59 8.35 12.43 0.23
CA ARG A 59 8.89 11.41 -0.67
C ARG A 59 10.28 11.78 -1.18
N THR A 60 11.03 10.76 -1.55
CA THR A 60 12.28 10.88 -2.30
C THR A 60 12.20 9.98 -3.51
N GLU A 61 12.67 10.48 -4.65
CA GLU A 61 12.85 9.64 -5.82
C GLU A 61 14.12 8.79 -5.63
N ILE A 62 14.00 7.46 -5.73
CA ILE A 62 15.15 6.55 -5.62
C ILE A 62 15.78 6.35 -7.00
N GLN A 63 14.92 6.15 -8.00
CA GLN A 63 15.28 6.00 -9.39
C GLN A 63 14.26 6.77 -10.23
N PRO A 64 14.60 7.20 -11.47
CA PRO A 64 13.65 7.87 -12.35
C PRO A 64 12.34 7.09 -12.47
N GLY A 65 11.22 7.70 -12.07
CA GLY A 65 9.89 7.08 -12.09
C GLY A 65 9.61 6.09 -10.96
N PHE A 66 10.52 5.88 -10.01
CA PHE A 66 10.30 5.02 -8.84
C PHE A 66 10.66 5.77 -7.55
N SER A 67 9.64 6.10 -6.76
CA SER A 67 9.80 6.89 -5.56
C SER A 67 9.47 6.13 -4.29
N TRP A 68 9.98 6.64 -3.18
CA TRP A 68 9.77 6.11 -1.85
C TRP A 68 9.22 7.17 -0.92
N HIS A 69 8.31 6.73 -0.06
CA HIS A 69 7.72 7.48 1.02
C HIS A 69 7.29 6.50 2.11
N LEU A 70 7.03 7.01 3.30
CA LEU A 70 6.57 6.21 4.43
C LEU A 70 5.25 5.49 4.09
N SER A 71 5.20 4.18 4.30
CA SER A 71 3.97 3.40 4.14
C SER A 71 3.18 3.36 5.45
N THR A 72 1.91 3.74 5.39
CA THR A 72 0.98 3.76 6.52
C THR A 72 -0.07 2.66 6.42
N MET A 73 0.04 1.78 5.43
CA MET A 73 -0.99 0.79 5.09
C MET A 73 -1.19 -0.27 6.17
N VAL A 74 -0.13 -0.64 6.90
CA VAL A 74 -0.22 -1.57 8.03
C VAL A 74 -1.13 -0.94 9.11
N THR A 75 -0.82 0.29 9.52
CA THR A 75 -1.62 1.04 10.51
C THR A 75 -3.07 1.22 10.05
N LEU A 76 -3.29 1.65 8.81
CA LEU A 76 -4.65 1.79 8.25
C LEU A 76 -5.43 0.48 8.31
N THR A 77 -4.80 -0.64 7.94
CA THR A 77 -5.44 -1.96 7.94
C THR A 77 -5.77 -2.42 9.35
N LEU A 78 -4.89 -2.16 10.31
CA LEU A 78 -5.13 -2.49 11.71
C LEU A 78 -6.23 -1.63 12.36
N MET A 79 -6.37 -0.36 11.94
CA MET A 79 -7.41 0.56 12.44
C MET A 79 -8.79 0.32 11.82
N PHE A 80 -8.84 0.14 10.50
CA PHE A 80 -10.08 0.16 9.72
C PHE A 80 -10.43 -1.18 9.08
N GLY A 81 -9.52 -2.15 9.11
CA GLY A 81 -9.62 -3.40 8.35
C GLY A 81 -9.25 -3.20 6.88
N TRP A 82 -9.06 -4.32 6.19
CA TRP A 82 -8.63 -4.36 4.79
C TRP A 82 -9.41 -3.43 3.85
N SER A 83 -10.74 -3.53 3.82
CA SER A 83 -11.56 -2.80 2.85
C SER A 83 -11.44 -1.27 2.97
N LEU A 84 -11.61 -0.75 4.19
CA LEU A 84 -11.54 0.69 4.43
C LEU A 84 -10.10 1.21 4.29
N ALA A 85 -9.09 0.42 4.64
CA ALA A 85 -7.70 0.78 4.40
C ALA A 85 -7.38 0.94 2.91
N VAL A 86 -7.83 -0.01 2.08
CA VAL A 86 -7.68 0.07 0.61
C VAL A 86 -8.37 1.32 0.06
N ILE A 87 -9.56 1.64 0.54
CA ILE A 87 -10.30 2.85 0.13
C ILE A 87 -9.54 4.12 0.55
N ALA A 88 -9.12 4.23 1.81
CA ALA A 88 -8.38 5.39 2.30
C ALA A 88 -7.06 5.60 1.54
N GLY A 89 -6.26 4.55 1.35
CA GLY A 89 -5.03 4.61 0.57
C GLY A 89 -5.30 4.99 -0.88
N SER A 90 -6.37 4.46 -1.49
CA SER A 90 -6.74 4.80 -2.87
C SER A 90 -7.19 6.26 -3.01
N ILE A 91 -7.91 6.80 -2.02
CA ILE A 91 -8.28 8.22 -1.98
C ILE A 91 -7.02 9.09 -1.89
N ALA A 92 -6.08 8.74 -1.00
CA ALA A 92 -4.83 9.47 -0.86
C ALA A 92 -3.98 9.40 -2.14
N LEU A 93 -3.90 8.23 -2.79
CA LEU A 93 -3.17 8.08 -4.05
C LEU A 93 -3.80 8.90 -5.17
N LEU A 94 -5.12 8.82 -5.33
CA LEU A 94 -5.86 9.56 -6.35
C LEU A 94 -5.75 11.07 -6.12
N ALA A 95 -5.80 11.53 -4.87
CA ALA A 95 -5.57 12.93 -4.53
C ALA A 95 -4.14 13.36 -4.91
N ALA A 96 -3.11 12.57 -4.58
CA ALA A 96 -1.73 12.86 -4.96
C ALA A 96 -1.56 12.96 -6.48
N THR A 97 -2.16 12.04 -7.25
CA THR A 97 -2.17 12.09 -8.72
C THR A 97 -2.91 13.32 -9.25
N LEU A 98 -4.05 13.70 -8.66
CA LEU A 98 -4.79 14.90 -9.04
C LEU A 98 -4.00 16.19 -8.79
N PHE A 99 -3.21 16.24 -7.72
CA PHE A 99 -2.33 17.38 -7.42
C PHE A 99 -1.03 17.38 -8.24
N GLY A 100 -0.88 16.45 -9.20
CA GLY A 100 0.27 16.39 -10.09
C GLY A 100 1.54 15.87 -9.43
N LEU A 101 1.43 15.23 -8.26
CA LEU A 101 2.57 14.59 -7.61
C LEU A 101 2.95 13.27 -8.29
N ASN A 102 1.97 12.62 -8.92
CA ASN A 102 2.07 11.25 -9.43
C ASN A 102 1.54 11.19 -10.86
N ASP A 103 2.04 10.23 -11.65
CA ASP A 103 1.52 10.00 -12.99
C ASP A 103 0.25 9.13 -12.97
N TRP A 104 -0.68 9.41 -13.89
CA TRP A 104 -1.92 8.68 -14.06
C TRP A 104 -1.70 7.23 -14.47
N SER A 105 -0.73 6.99 -15.36
CA SER A 105 -0.49 5.63 -15.84
C SER A 105 0.12 4.72 -14.75
N GLY A 106 0.77 5.32 -13.77
CA GLY A 106 1.33 4.66 -12.59
C GLY A 106 0.34 4.35 -11.46
N LEU A 107 -0.88 4.88 -11.51
CA LEU A 107 -1.85 4.78 -10.42
C LEU A 107 -2.22 3.33 -10.07
N ALA A 108 -2.62 2.54 -11.07
CA ALA A 108 -3.04 1.16 -10.86
C ALA A 108 -1.92 0.23 -10.35
N PRO A 109 -0.70 0.18 -10.94
CA PRO A 109 0.37 -0.66 -10.42
C PRO A 109 0.82 -0.20 -9.02
N THR A 110 0.85 1.12 -8.77
CA THR A 110 1.14 1.68 -7.43
C THR A 110 0.11 1.21 -6.41
N ALA A 111 -1.18 1.28 -6.72
CA ALA A 111 -2.23 0.87 -5.80
C ALA A 111 -2.18 -0.64 -5.50
N LEU A 112 -1.91 -1.48 -6.49
CA LEU A 112 -1.80 -2.92 -6.27
C LEU A 112 -0.66 -3.26 -5.29
N VAL A 113 0.53 -2.71 -5.52
CA VAL A 113 1.74 -3.11 -4.79
C VAL A 113 1.88 -2.38 -3.46
N PHE A 114 1.52 -1.10 -3.40
CA PHE A 114 1.79 -0.26 -2.23
C PHE A 114 0.57 0.02 -1.36
N ILE A 115 -0.63 -0.37 -1.80
CA ILE A 115 -1.87 -0.26 -1.03
C ILE A 115 -2.47 -1.64 -0.78
N MET A 116 -2.85 -2.36 -1.83
CA MET A 116 -3.63 -3.59 -1.71
C MET A 116 -2.82 -4.75 -1.14
N LEU A 117 -1.59 -4.94 -1.62
CA LEU A 117 -0.69 -5.98 -1.13
C LEU A 117 -0.36 -5.81 0.37
N PRO A 118 0.14 -4.66 0.87
CA PRO A 118 0.42 -4.50 2.29
C PRO A 118 -0.84 -4.61 3.14
N ALA A 119 -1.99 -4.12 2.67
CA ALA A 119 -3.24 -4.30 3.39
C ALA A 119 -3.65 -5.77 3.48
N ALA A 120 -3.55 -6.53 2.38
CA ALA A 120 -3.89 -7.95 2.38
C ALA A 120 -2.96 -8.76 3.29
N LEU A 121 -1.65 -8.54 3.19
CA LEU A 121 -0.66 -9.21 4.04
C LEU A 121 -0.89 -8.88 5.52
N THR A 122 -1.14 -7.60 5.86
CA THR A 122 -1.43 -7.20 7.24
C THR A 122 -2.70 -7.86 7.77
N GLN A 123 -3.76 -7.93 6.95
CA GLN A 123 -5.02 -8.57 7.35
C GLN A 123 -4.84 -10.09 7.58
N VAL A 124 -4.05 -10.76 6.72
CA VAL A 124 -3.71 -12.18 6.88
C VAL A 124 -2.90 -12.40 8.15
N LEU A 125 -1.85 -11.62 8.38
CA LEU A 125 -1.02 -11.72 9.59
C LEU A 125 -1.84 -11.47 10.86
N LEU A 126 -2.73 -10.48 10.85
CA LEU A 126 -3.67 -10.24 11.94
C LEU A 126 -4.60 -11.45 12.18
N GLY A 127 -5.11 -12.07 11.12
CA GLY A 127 -5.92 -13.28 11.20
C GLY A 127 -5.15 -14.46 11.80
N LEU A 128 -3.92 -14.69 11.33
CA LEU A 128 -3.03 -15.74 11.84
C LEU A 128 -2.67 -15.53 13.31
N ALA A 129 -2.30 -14.31 13.70
CA ALA A 129 -2.02 -13.98 15.09
C ALA A 129 -3.25 -14.23 15.98
N ARG A 130 -4.45 -13.87 15.52
CA ARG A 130 -5.70 -14.15 16.27
C ARG A 130 -6.06 -15.62 16.36
N ALA A 131 -5.67 -16.42 15.36
CA ALA A 131 -5.94 -17.85 15.32
C ALA A 131 -4.96 -18.66 16.18
N TYR A 132 -3.68 -18.26 16.19
CA TYR A 132 -2.60 -19.07 16.77
C TYR A 132 -1.93 -18.49 18.01
N LEU A 133 -2.12 -17.20 18.34
CA LEU A 133 -1.49 -16.56 19.49
C LEU A 133 -2.50 -16.15 20.56
N PRO A 134 -2.06 -15.99 21.83
CA PRO A 134 -2.90 -15.48 22.90
C PRO A 134 -3.47 -14.09 22.60
N LYS A 135 -4.74 -13.86 22.96
CA LYS A 135 -5.46 -12.61 22.71
C LYS A 135 -5.08 -11.53 23.74
N HIS A 136 -3.83 -11.09 23.71
CA HIS A 136 -3.31 -10.02 24.58
C HIS A 136 -2.87 -8.80 23.78
N TYR A 137 -2.96 -7.63 24.41
CA TYR A 137 -2.55 -6.36 23.81
C TYR A 137 -1.09 -6.38 23.33
N PHE A 138 -0.18 -6.96 24.12
CA PHE A 138 1.24 -7.06 23.74
C PHE A 138 1.47 -7.87 22.46
N VAL A 139 0.70 -8.95 22.24
CA VAL A 139 0.76 -9.73 21.00
C VAL A 139 0.31 -8.87 19.82
N TYR A 140 -0.77 -8.10 19.99
CA TYR A 140 -1.22 -7.18 18.95
C TYR A 140 -0.15 -6.15 18.59
N VAL A 141 0.47 -5.52 19.60
CA VAL A 141 1.52 -4.52 19.37
C VAL A 141 2.76 -5.15 18.75
N PHE A 142 3.42 -6.10 19.42
CA PHE A 142 4.70 -6.62 18.94
C PHE A 142 4.59 -7.45 17.67
N VAL A 143 3.53 -8.25 17.52
CA VAL A 143 3.39 -9.15 16.36
C VAL A 143 2.72 -8.43 15.20
N ASN A 144 1.56 -7.79 15.41
CA ASN A 144 0.80 -7.23 14.30
C ASN A 144 1.21 -5.81 13.90
N ALA A 145 1.70 -4.99 14.83
CA ALA A 145 2.16 -3.64 14.49
C ALA A 145 3.64 -3.62 14.09
N PHE A 146 4.52 -4.23 14.89
CA PHE A 146 5.97 -4.20 14.64
C PHE A 146 6.44 -5.30 13.68
N PHE A 147 6.36 -6.57 14.09
CA PHE A 147 6.90 -7.69 13.29
C PHE A 147 6.22 -7.79 11.92
N ALA A 148 4.89 -7.75 11.88
CA ALA A 148 4.15 -7.73 10.62
C ALA A 148 4.47 -6.48 9.80
N GLY A 149 4.70 -5.32 10.42
CA GLY A 149 5.14 -4.11 9.72
C GLY A 149 6.46 -4.31 8.98
N GLY A 150 7.46 -4.92 9.63
CA GLY A 150 8.74 -5.26 9.02
C GLY A 150 8.60 -6.26 7.88
N VAL A 151 7.93 -7.40 8.14
CA VAL A 151 7.72 -8.46 7.13
C VAL A 151 6.95 -7.94 5.91
N VAL A 152 5.88 -7.17 6.13
CA VAL A 152 5.09 -6.58 5.04
C VAL A 152 5.94 -5.62 4.22
N THR A 153 6.77 -4.80 4.86
CA THR A 153 7.66 -3.86 4.16
C THR A 153 8.65 -4.61 3.26
N VAL A 154 9.30 -5.66 3.77
CA VAL A 154 10.23 -6.49 2.97
C VAL A 154 9.50 -7.17 1.81
N LEU A 155 8.34 -7.78 2.04
CA LEU A 155 7.58 -8.47 0.98
C LEU A 155 7.10 -7.51 -0.11
N VAL A 156 6.63 -6.32 0.27
CA VAL A 156 6.24 -5.27 -0.68
C VAL A 156 7.43 -4.80 -1.48
N ALA A 157 8.59 -4.60 -0.84
CA ALA A 157 9.80 -4.18 -1.53
C ALA A 157 10.33 -5.24 -2.49
N LEU A 158 10.35 -6.52 -2.10
CA LEU A 158 10.72 -7.63 -2.98
C LEU A 158 9.76 -7.75 -4.15
N THR A 159 8.46 -7.56 -3.92
CA THR A 159 7.45 -7.58 -4.99
C THR A 159 7.67 -6.42 -5.96
N ALA A 160 7.92 -5.22 -5.44
CA ALA A 160 8.22 -4.05 -6.26
C ALA A 160 9.47 -4.28 -7.13
N SER A 161 10.57 -4.73 -6.51
CA SER A 161 11.82 -5.05 -7.21
C SER A 161 11.63 -6.15 -8.26
N GLY A 162 10.89 -7.20 -7.93
CA GLY A 162 10.60 -8.30 -8.86
C GLY A 162 9.78 -7.83 -10.07
N LEU A 163 8.78 -6.98 -9.86
CA LEU A 163 7.98 -6.40 -10.94
C LEU A 163 8.81 -5.47 -11.82
N LEU A 164 9.64 -4.61 -11.24
CA LEU A 164 10.52 -3.72 -11.98
C LEU A 164 11.57 -4.48 -12.81
N LEU A 165 12.12 -5.55 -12.25
CA LEU A 165 13.05 -6.44 -12.95
C LEU A 165 12.37 -7.16 -14.11
N ALA A 166 11.19 -7.73 -13.87
CA ALA A 166 10.44 -8.47 -14.87
C ALA A 166 9.85 -7.58 -15.98
N ALA A 167 9.58 -6.31 -15.69
CA ALA A 167 9.21 -5.28 -16.67
C ALA A 167 10.42 -4.81 -17.52
N GLY A 168 11.64 -5.16 -17.15
CA GLY A 168 12.87 -4.68 -17.79
C GLY A 168 13.20 -3.21 -17.45
N ALA A 169 12.54 -2.63 -16.45
CA ALA A 169 12.72 -1.23 -16.06
C ALA A 169 14.10 -0.95 -15.44
N PHE A 170 14.56 -1.86 -14.59
CA PHE A 170 15.86 -1.75 -13.93
C PHE A 170 16.59 -3.10 -13.88
N ALA A 171 17.90 -3.07 -14.07
CA ALA A 171 18.75 -4.25 -13.87
C ALA A 171 18.88 -4.61 -12.39
N LEU A 172 19.00 -5.90 -12.08
CA LEU A 172 19.10 -6.39 -10.70
C LEU A 172 20.23 -5.74 -9.88
N PRO A 173 21.46 -5.55 -10.38
CA PRO A 173 22.51 -4.89 -9.60
C PRO A 173 22.10 -3.47 -9.16
N ARG A 174 21.44 -2.72 -10.05
CA ARG A 174 20.97 -1.36 -9.76
C ARG A 174 19.89 -1.35 -8.67
N LEU A 175 19.01 -2.34 -8.66
CA LEU A 175 17.99 -2.51 -7.61
C LEU A 175 18.63 -2.92 -6.27
N ILE A 176 19.67 -3.75 -6.30
CA ILE A 176 20.42 -4.12 -5.09
C ILE A 176 21.04 -2.88 -4.46
N ASP A 177 21.83 -2.14 -5.23
CA ASP A 177 22.66 -1.05 -4.72
C ASP A 177 21.84 0.16 -4.25
N ASN A 178 20.72 0.44 -4.93
CA ASN A 178 19.96 1.67 -4.69
C ASN A 178 18.66 1.46 -3.91
N TYR A 179 18.21 0.22 -3.72
CA TYR A 179 16.91 -0.02 -3.10
C TYR A 179 16.91 -1.17 -2.09
N LEU A 180 17.32 -2.38 -2.49
CA LEU A 180 17.26 -3.54 -1.60
C LEU A 180 18.24 -3.43 -0.43
N LEU A 181 19.36 -2.74 -0.61
CA LEU A 181 20.34 -2.49 0.46
C LEU A 181 19.76 -1.69 1.64
N PHE A 182 18.71 -0.89 1.41
CA PHE A 182 18.08 -0.07 2.44
C PHE A 182 16.88 -0.75 3.12
N LEU A 183 16.61 -2.03 2.81
CA LEU A 183 15.56 -2.77 3.50
C LEU A 183 15.99 -3.15 4.93
N PRO A 184 15.07 -3.06 5.91
CA PRO A 184 15.36 -3.37 7.31
C PRO A 184 15.57 -4.86 7.57
#